data_AF-R6HCZ7-F1
#
_entry.id   AF-R6HCZ7-F1
#
_cell.length_a   1.000
_cell.length_b   1.000
_cell.length_c   1.000
_cell.angle_alpha   90.00
_cell.angle_beta   90.00
_cell.angle_gamma   90.00
#
_symmetry.space_group_name_H-M   'P 1'
#
loop_
_entity.id
_entity.type
_entity.pdbx_description
1 polymer ?
#
loop_
_entity_poly.entity_id
_entity_poly.type
_entity_poly.pdbx_seq_one_letter_code
_entity_poly.pdbx_strand_id
1 'polypeptide(L)'
;MQEIMLAIVLGIAVGLANLLSYKIKFYLSKLSTLCLCTMLFCLGAKIGCDDALLAKLGTLGVQAGAIAFGAVCGSILFLSAAIKMLARPADTEEGE
;
A
#
# COMPACT_ATOMS: atom_id res chain seq x y z
N MET A 1 -14.16 -13.40 -2.95
CA MET A 1 -12.91 -13.75 -2.21
C MET A 1 -12.00 -14.66 -3.05
N GLN A 2 -12.51 -15.74 -3.63
CA GLN A 2 -11.72 -16.65 -4.47
C GLN A 2 -11.08 -15.96 -5.69
N GLU A 3 -11.80 -15.04 -6.35
CA GLU A 3 -11.26 -14.24 -7.47
C GLU A 3 -10.00 -13.45 -7.12
N ILE A 4 -9.98 -12.86 -5.91
CA ILE A 4 -8.86 -12.04 -5.44
C ILE A 4 -7.66 -12.94 -5.15
N MET A 5 -7.91 -14.10 -4.54
CA MET A 5 -6.89 -15.10 -4.25
C MET A 5 -6.27 -15.64 -5.54
N LEU A 6 -7.09 -15.96 -6.55
CA LEU A 6 -6.61 -16.39 -7.87
C LEU A 6 -5.78 -15.31 -8.56
N ALA A 7 -6.24 -14.06 -8.54
CA ALA A 7 -5.51 -12.93 -9.13
C ALA A 7 -4.13 -12.73 -8.48
N ILE A 8 -4.02 -12.88 -7.15
CA ILE A 8 -2.75 -12.78 -6.43
C ILE A 8 -1.82 -13.92 -6.83
N VAL A 9 -2.30 -15.16 -6.84
CA VAL A 9 -1.49 -16.34 -7.19
C VAL A 9 -1.01 -16.26 -8.64
N LEU A 10 -1.88 -15.86 -9.58
CA LEU A 10 -1.51 -15.63 -10.98
C LEU A 10 -0.50 -14.49 -11.11
N GLY A 11 -0.68 -13.38 -10.41
CA GLY A 11 0.27 -12.26 -10.42
C GLY A 11 1.67 -12.67 -9.94
N ILE A 12 1.74 -13.49 -8.89
CA ILE A 12 3.01 -14.03 -8.37
C ILE A 12 3.64 -15.00 -9.38
N ALA A 13 2.85 -15.91 -9.98
CA ALA A 13 3.33 -16.84 -10.99
C ALA A 13 3.88 -16.13 -12.25
N VAL A 14 3.17 -15.08 -12.72
CA VAL A 14 3.61 -14.24 -13.84
C VAL A 14 4.88 -13.45 -13.49
N GLY A 15 5.00 -12.97 -12.25
CA GLY A 15 6.21 -12.30 -11.76
C GLY A 15 7.43 -13.24 -11.68
N LEU A 16 7.25 -14.46 -11.17
CA LEU A 16 8.30 -15.49 -11.06
C LEU A 16 8.76 -16.02 -12.42
N ALA A 17 7.86 -16.12 -13.40
CA ALA A 17 8.20 -16.59 -14.74
C ALA A 17 9.16 -15.63 -15.51
N ASN A 18 9.55 -14.49 -14.91
CA ASN A 18 10.40 -13.43 -15.49
C ASN A 18 9.98 -13.04 -16.93
N LEU A 19 8.69 -13.25 -17.23
CA LEU A 19 8.09 -13.06 -18.55
C LEU A 19 7.77 -11.58 -18.81
N LEU A 20 7.91 -10.76 -17.76
CA LEU A 20 7.73 -9.31 -17.80
C LEU A 20 9.07 -8.64 -18.06
N SER A 21 9.36 -8.44 -19.35
CA SER A 21 10.47 -7.62 -19.84
C SER A 21 10.56 -6.29 -19.09
N TYR A 22 11.78 -5.78 -18.86
CA TYR A 22 12.08 -4.55 -18.10
C TYR A 22 11.24 -3.33 -18.54
N LYS A 23 10.87 -3.26 -19.84
CA LYS A 23 9.98 -2.23 -20.39
C LYS A 23 8.54 -2.31 -19.87
N ILE A 24 8.01 -3.52 -19.66
CA ILE A 24 6.66 -3.74 -19.15
C ILE A 24 6.60 -3.37 -17.66
N LYS A 25 7.65 -3.66 -16.88
CA LYS A 25 7.74 -3.25 -15.47
C LYS A 25 7.66 -1.71 -15.30
N PHE A 26 8.36 -0.97 -16.17
CA PHE A 26 8.30 0.50 -16.17
C PHE A 26 6.90 1.02 -16.53
N TYR A 27 6.26 0.43 -17.54
CA TYR A 27 4.91 0.80 -17.95
C TYR A 27 3.86 0.45 -16.89
N LEU A 28 3.98 -0.71 -16.24
CA LEU A 28 3.13 -1.12 -15.12
C LEU A 28 3.25 -0.17 -13.94
N SER A 29 4.47 0.27 -13.59
CA SER A 29 4.65 1.27 -12.52
C SER A 29 3.94 2.57 -12.85
N LYS A 30 4.11 3.09 -14.07
CA LYS A 30 3.43 4.33 -14.51
C LYS A 30 1.91 4.17 -14.53
N LEU A 31 1.41 3.04 -15.04
CA LEU A 31 -0.01 2.73 -15.07
C LEU A 31 -0.58 2.56 -13.65
N SER A 32 0.16 1.91 -12.76
CA SER A 32 -0.22 1.74 -11.35
C SER A 32 -0.28 3.09 -10.64
N THR A 33 0.73 3.97 -10.80
CA THR A 33 0.67 5.34 -10.27
C THR A 33 -0.54 6.11 -10.81
N LEU A 34 -0.83 5.99 -12.11
CA LEU A 34 -2.01 6.62 -12.71
C LEU A 34 -3.31 6.08 -12.10
N CYS A 35 -3.43 4.76 -11.95
CA CYS A 35 -4.59 4.10 -11.37
C CYS A 35 -4.79 4.49 -9.89
N LEU A 36 -3.71 4.53 -9.11
CA LEU A 36 -3.72 5.01 -7.73
C LEU A 36 -4.19 6.46 -7.65
N CYS A 37 -3.71 7.31 -8.57
CA CYS A 37 -4.15 8.71 -8.65
C CYS A 37 -5.64 8.81 -8.95
N THR A 38 -6.15 8.05 -9.93
CA THR A 38 -7.58 7.99 -10.24
C THR A 38 -8.40 7.48 -9.07
N MET A 39 -7.95 6.42 -8.38
CA MET A 39 -8.62 5.89 -7.19
C MET A 39 -8.69 6.92 -6.06
N LEU A 40 -7.60 7.64 -5.80
CA LEU A 40 -7.55 8.69 -4.79
C LEU A 40 -8.51 9.84 -5.15
N PHE A 41 -8.54 10.23 -6.42
CA PHE A 41 -9.47 11.25 -6.92
C PHE A 41 -10.93 10.81 -6.77
N CYS A 42 -11.27 9.58 -7.16
CA CYS A 42 -12.61 9.03 -7.01
C CYS A 42 -13.04 8.93 -5.54
N LEU A 43 -12.14 8.53 -4.65
CA LEU A 43 -12.41 8.50 -3.21
C LEU A 43 -12.64 9.92 -2.67
N GLY A 44 -11.81 10.88 -3.06
CA GLY A 44 -11.99 12.29 -2.68
C GLY A 44 -13.33 12.85 -3.17
N ALA A 45 -13.69 12.60 -4.43
CA ALA A 45 -14.97 13.01 -5.00
C ALA A 45 -16.16 12.33 -4.29
N LYS A 46 -16.03 11.04 -3.97
CA LYS A 46 -17.07 10.28 -3.26
C LYS A 46 -17.30 10.83 -1.85
N ILE A 47 -16.24 11.17 -1.12
CA ILE A 47 -16.34 11.80 0.20
C ILE A 47 -16.90 13.22 0.08
N GLY A 48 -16.49 13.97 -0.94
CA GLY A 48 -16.93 15.34 -1.17
C GLY A 48 -18.38 15.51 -1.60
N CYS A 49 -18.99 14.47 -2.16
CA CYS A 49 -20.41 14.46 -2.54
C CYS A 49 -21.32 13.93 -1.40
N ASP A 50 -20.74 13.42 -0.31
CA ASP A 50 -21.48 12.86 0.83
C ASP A 50 -21.48 13.87 1.99
N ASP A 51 -22.50 14.72 2.03
CA ASP A 51 -22.66 15.79 3.04
C ASP A 51 -22.68 15.24 4.48
N ALA A 52 -23.17 14.02 4.68
CA ALA A 52 -23.21 13.37 6.00
C ALA A 52 -21.80 12.99 6.47
N LEU A 53 -20.97 12.46 5.57
CA LEU A 53 -19.56 12.22 5.87
C LEU A 53 -18.80 13.54 6.04
N LEU A 54 -18.99 14.52 5.16
CA LEU A 54 -18.37 15.85 5.24
C LEU A 54 -18.65 16.57 6.56
N ALA A 55 -19.90 16.56 7.01
CA ALA A 55 -20.29 17.17 8.30
C ALA A 55 -19.66 16.45 9.51
N LYS A 56 -19.33 15.16 9.37
CA LYS A 56 -18.70 14.35 10.41
C LYS A 56 -17.18 14.23 10.26
N LEU A 57 -16.59 14.72 9.16
CA LEU A 57 -15.14 14.68 8.92
C LEU A 57 -14.35 15.41 10.00
N GLY A 58 -14.88 16.47 10.60
CA GLY A 58 -14.18 17.17 11.69
C GLY A 58 -13.93 16.28 12.91
N THR A 59 -14.91 15.46 13.29
CA THR A 59 -14.80 14.55 14.45
C THR A 59 -14.15 13.21 14.06
N LEU A 60 -14.59 12.60 12.96
CA LEU A 60 -14.05 11.33 12.45
C LEU A 60 -12.62 11.50 11.92
N GLY A 61 -12.29 12.64 11.32
CA GLY A 61 -11.00 12.91 10.72
C GLY A 61 -9.88 13.04 11.75
N VAL A 62 -10.14 13.67 12.91
CA VAL A 62 -9.16 13.72 14.00
C VAL A 62 -8.93 12.33 14.58
N GLN A 63 -9.99 11.55 14.80
CA GLN A 63 -9.86 10.18 15.28
C GLN A 63 -9.12 9.29 14.27
N ALA A 64 -9.51 9.34 13.00
CA ALA A 64 -8.87 8.59 11.93
C ALA A 64 -7.40 9.00 11.76
N GLY A 65 -7.09 10.29 11.89
CA GLY A 65 -5.72 10.81 11.85
C GLY A 65 -4.87 10.25 12.99
N ALA A 66 -5.39 10.22 14.22
CA ALA A 66 -4.69 9.63 15.35
C ALA A 66 -4.44 8.14 15.17
N ILE A 67 -5.44 7.39 14.68
CA ILE A 67 -5.30 5.95 14.39
C ILE A 67 -4.28 5.73 13.27
N ALA A 68 -4.34 6.48 12.18
CA ALA A 68 -3.42 6.36 11.06
C ALA A 68 -1.97 6.66 11.49
N PHE A 69 -1.77 7.74 12.25
CA PHE A 69 -0.44 8.10 12.74
C PHE A 69 0.11 7.07 13.72
N GLY A 70 -0.72 6.62 14.66
CA GLY A 70 -0.36 5.57 15.61
C GLY A 70 -0.05 4.24 14.92
N ALA A 71 -0.82 3.86 13.91
CA ALA A 71 -0.60 2.63 13.15
C ALA A 71 0.69 2.69 12.32
N VAL A 72 0.97 3.80 11.64
CA VAL A 72 2.21 3.98 10.86
C VAL A 72 3.43 4.00 11.78
N CYS A 73 3.39 4.84 12.83
CA CYS A 73 4.50 4.95 13.79
C CYS A 73 4.74 3.61 14.51
N GLY A 74 3.66 2.95 14.95
CA GLY A 74 3.72 1.63 15.59
C GLY A 74 4.26 0.55 14.65
N SER A 75 3.86 0.55 13.38
CA SER A 75 4.37 -0.43 12.40
C SER A 75 5.87 -0.25 12.14
N ILE A 76 6.34 1.00 12.01
CA ILE A 76 7.76 1.29 11.80
C ILE A 76 8.58 0.90 13.04
N LEU A 77 8.11 1.27 14.24
CA LEU A 77 8.77 0.93 15.51
C LEU A 77 8.82 -0.60 15.72
N PHE A 78 7.71 -1.29 15.46
CA PHE A 78 7.63 -2.73 15.62
C PHE A 78 8.51 -3.45 14.59
N LEU A 79 8.50 -3.01 13.33
CA LEU A 79 9.37 -3.57 12.30
C LEU A 79 10.85 -3.32 12.65
N SER A 80 11.21 -2.12 13.10
CA SER A 80 12.57 -1.81 13.53
C SER A 80 13.00 -2.64 14.75
N ALA A 81 12.12 -2.84 15.72
CA ALA A 81 12.37 -3.70 16.88
C ALA A 81 12.48 -5.18 16.49
N ALA A 82 11.60 -5.66 15.62
CA ALA A 82 11.62 -7.03 15.12
C ALA A 82 12.90 -7.30 14.30
N ILE A 83 13.28 -6.37 13.41
CA ILE A 83 14.56 -6.44 12.70
C ILE A 83 15.71 -6.41 13.71
N LYS A 84 15.72 -5.52 14.70
CA LYS A 84 16.81 -5.47 15.69
C LYS A 84 16.90 -6.71 16.60
N MET A 85 15.77 -7.37 16.86
CA MET A 85 15.68 -8.59 17.68
C MET A 85 15.96 -9.86 16.86
N LEU A 86 15.67 -9.85 15.56
CA LEU A 86 15.90 -10.96 14.64
C LEU A 86 17.26 -10.87 13.92
N ALA A 87 17.74 -9.67 13.62
CA ALA A 87 19.02 -9.36 12.95
C ALA A 87 20.19 -9.40 13.94
N ARG A 88 20.42 -10.61 14.46
CA ARG A 88 21.79 -11.09 14.67
C ARG A 88 22.32 -11.87 13.44
N PRO A 89 21.54 -12.10 12.34
CA PRO A 89 22.13 -12.55 11.07
C PRO A 89 21.40 -12.05 9.79
N ALA A 90 21.20 -10.74 9.57
CA ALA A 90 20.56 -10.26 8.32
C ALA A 90 21.16 -8.98 7.70
N ASP A 91 22.41 -8.62 8.06
CA ASP A 91 23.18 -7.60 7.34
C ASP A 91 23.86 -8.20 6.10
N THR A 92 23.09 -8.77 5.19
CA THR A 92 23.53 -9.07 3.82
C THR A 92 22.23 -9.07 3.03
N GLU A 93 21.79 -7.93 2.53
CA GLU A 93 21.75 -7.67 1.09
C GLU A 93 21.38 -6.18 0.87
N GLU A 94 22.24 -5.26 1.30
CA GLU A 94 22.38 -3.95 0.66
C GLU A 94 23.63 -4.01 -0.22
N GLY A 95 23.42 -4.11 -1.53
CA GLY A 95 24.49 -3.98 -2.52
C GLY A 95 24.22 -4.84 -3.74
N GLU A 96 23.60 -4.24 -4.76
CA GLU A 96 24.15 -4.08 -6.13
C GLU A 96 23.23 -3.19 -6.98
#